data_AF-A0A8T3S8A5-F1
#
_entry.id   AF-A0A8T3S8A5-F1
#
_cell.length_a   1.000
_cell.length_b   1.000
_cell.length_c   1.000
_cell.angle_alpha   90.00
_cell.angle_beta   90.00
_cell.angle_gamma   90.00
#
_symmetry.space_group_name_H-M   'P 1'
#
loop_
_entity.id
_entity.type
_entity.pdbx_description
1 polymer ?
#
loop_
_entity_poly.entity_id
_entity_poly.type
_entity_poly.pdbx_seq_one_letter_code
_entity_poly.pdbx_strand_id
1 'polypeptide(L)'
;MPLSERPVIGFLTDFGLDGAAATCRGVMLGICRHAQIVDISHTVRKYAIRDGAFILRAALPFMPVGVHAGVVDPGVGTDRHPIAIRAARGDT
;
A
#
# COMPACT_ATOMS: atom_id res chain seq x y z
N MET A 1 -12.91 -17.39 20.55
CA MET A 1 -12.48 -16.19 19.80
C MET A 1 -11.84 -16.69 18.53
N PRO A 2 -12.23 -16.26 17.31
CA PRO A 2 -11.35 -16.51 16.19
C PRO A 2 -10.04 -15.78 16.50
N LEU A 3 -8.92 -16.43 16.24
CA LEU A 3 -7.60 -15.81 16.35
C LEU A 3 -7.69 -14.48 15.58
N SER A 4 -7.42 -13.35 16.25
CA SER A 4 -7.32 -12.07 15.57
C SER A 4 -6.26 -12.23 14.49
N GLU A 5 -6.68 -12.42 13.24
CA GLU A 5 -5.76 -12.53 12.11
C GLU A 5 -4.90 -11.26 12.09
N ARG A 6 -3.59 -11.44 11.94
CA ARG A 6 -2.65 -10.30 11.91
C ARG A 6 -3.09 -9.38 10.76
N PRO A 7 -3.27 -8.08 10.99
CA PRO A 7 -3.66 -7.15 9.92
C PRO A 7 -2.64 -7.22 8.78
N VAL A 8 -3.13 -7.31 7.55
CA VAL A 8 -2.28 -7.31 6.35
C VAL A 8 -2.28 -5.92 5.74
N ILE A 9 -1.09 -5.45 5.37
CA ILE A 9 -0.87 -4.21 4.62
C ILE A 9 -0.23 -4.56 3.28
N GLY A 10 -0.98 -4.41 2.18
CA GLY A 10 -0.42 -4.42 0.83
C GLY A 10 0.23 -3.06 0.54
N PHE A 11 1.46 -3.03 0.03
CA PHE A 11 2.17 -1.76 -0.20
C PHE A 11 2.74 -1.65 -1.62
N LEU A 12 2.37 -0.57 -2.33
CA LEU A 12 2.81 -0.28 -3.69
C LEU A 12 3.30 1.17 -3.81
N THR A 13 4.46 1.39 -4.42
CA THR A 13 4.98 2.75 -4.71
C THR A 13 5.77 2.84 -6.02
N ASP A 14 6.06 4.07 -6.45
CA ASP A 14 7.03 4.40 -7.52
C ASP A 14 8.38 4.94 -6.97
N PHE A 15 8.65 4.71 -5.68
CA PHE A 15 9.83 5.26 -5.00
C PHE A 15 11.14 4.60 -5.45
N GLY A 16 11.07 3.37 -5.98
CA GLY A 16 12.23 2.53 -6.20
C GLY A 16 12.50 1.61 -5.00
N LEU A 17 13.52 0.76 -5.14
CA LEU A 17 13.98 -0.16 -4.09
C LEU A 17 14.87 0.52 -3.03
N ASP A 18 14.83 1.84 -2.97
CA ASP A 18 15.65 2.65 -2.06
C ASP A 18 15.00 2.79 -0.68
N GLY A 19 15.58 3.66 0.16
CA GLY A 19 15.21 3.79 1.56
C GLY A 19 13.76 4.25 1.81
N ALA A 20 13.11 4.95 0.87
CA ALA A 20 11.80 5.55 1.14
C ALA A 20 10.72 4.49 1.42
N ALA A 21 10.67 3.42 0.62
CA ALA A 21 9.76 2.31 0.87
C ALA A 21 10.07 1.60 2.20
N ALA A 22 11.34 1.46 2.57
CA ALA A 22 11.74 0.88 3.86
C ALA A 22 11.33 1.77 5.04
N THR A 23 11.48 3.10 4.93
CA THR A 23 11.04 4.05 5.94
C THR A 23 9.53 3.97 6.17
N CYS A 24 8.73 3.89 5.10
CA CYS A 24 7.28 3.71 5.22
C CYS A 24 6.91 2.45 6.00
N ARG A 25 7.60 1.31 5.77
CA ARG A 25 7.38 0.10 6.56
C ARG A 25 7.73 0.29 8.03
N GLY A 26 8.84 0.97 8.31
CA GLY A 26 9.24 1.30 9.67
C GLY A 26 8.14 2.09 10.39
N VAL A 27 7.56 3.08 9.72
CA VAL A 27 6.42 3.86 10.24
C VAL A 27 5.18 2.97 10.43
N MET A 28 4.81 2.16 9.44
CA MET A 28 3.66 1.25 9.53
C MET A 28 3.79 0.28 10.71
N LEU A 29 4.98 -0.32 10.89
CA LEU A 29 5.27 -1.23 12.00
C LEU A 29 5.41 -0.50 13.35
N GLY A 30 5.78 0.78 13.33
CA GLY A 30 5.73 1.64 14.52
C GLY A 30 4.30 1.89 15.00
N ILE A 31 3.35 2.02 14.07
CA ILE A 31 1.92 2.22 14.36
C ILE A 31 1.24 0.88 14.71
N CYS A 32 1.45 -0.16 13.91
CA CYS A 32 0.86 -1.48 14.09
C CYS A 32 1.94 -2.57 14.02
N ARG A 33 2.55 -2.86 15.18
CA ARG A 33 3.72 -3.73 15.28
C ARG A 33 3.51 -5.19 14.87
N HIS A 34 2.26 -5.65 14.84
CA HIS A 34 1.91 -7.02 14.49
C HIS A 34 1.37 -7.15 13.06
N ALA A 35 1.31 -6.05 12.30
CA ALA A 35 0.90 -6.08 10.90
C ALA A 35 1.88 -6.90 10.05
N GLN A 36 1.36 -7.65 9.09
CA GLN A 36 2.14 -8.27 8.03
C GLN A 36 2.13 -7.34 6.82
N ILE A 37 3.31 -6.89 6.40
CA ILE A 37 3.46 -6.05 5.22
C ILE A 37 3.84 -6.93 4.03
N VAL A 38 3.06 -6.83 2.96
CA VAL A 38 3.31 -7.48 1.67
C VAL A 38 3.57 -6.40 0.64
N ASP A 39 4.79 -6.34 0.12
CA ASP A 39 5.06 -5.44 -0.99
C ASP A 39 4.45 -5.99 -2.26
N ILE A 40 3.64 -5.17 -2.90
CA ILE A 40 3.08 -5.46 -4.22
C ILE A 40 4.10 -5.04 -5.29
N SER A 41 4.62 -3.82 -5.21
CA SER A 41 5.69 -3.33 -6.08
C SER A 41 6.25 -2.00 -5.57
N HIS A 42 7.56 -1.81 -5.67
CA HIS A 42 8.20 -0.49 -5.51
C HIS A 42 8.93 -0.05 -6.77
N THR A 43 8.72 -0.76 -7.88
CA THR A 43 9.41 -0.57 -9.15
C THR A 43 8.50 0.02 -10.21
N VAL A 44 7.35 0.56 -9.82
CA VAL A 44 6.48 1.32 -10.71
C VAL A 44 7.29 2.47 -11.30
N ARG A 45 7.14 2.70 -12.61
CA ARG A 45 7.81 3.82 -13.27
C ARG A 45 7.40 5.12 -12.58
N LYS A 46 8.38 5.97 -12.30
CA LYS A 46 8.17 7.24 -11.61
C LYS A 46 7.02 8.03 -12.26
N TYR A 47 6.06 8.44 -11.44
CA TYR A 47 4.88 9.22 -11.82
C TYR A 47 3.87 8.51 -12.73
N ALA A 48 4.04 7.21 -13.02
CA ALA A 48 3.15 6.45 -13.88
C ALA A 48 1.90 5.95 -13.12
N ILE A 49 1.01 6.89 -12.79
CA ILE A 49 -0.21 6.65 -11.99
C ILE A 49 -1.04 5.47 -12.55
N ARG A 50 -1.19 5.40 -13.88
CA ARG A 50 -1.97 4.33 -14.55
C ARG A 50 -1.31 2.96 -14.42
N ASP A 51 0.02 2.88 -14.45
CA ASP A 51 0.76 1.62 -14.27
C ASP A 51 0.60 1.12 -12.83
N GLY A 52 0.75 2.02 -11.85
CA GLY A 52 0.54 1.69 -10.45
C GLY A 52 -0.89 1.19 -10.18
N ALA A 53 -1.89 1.87 -10.73
CA ALA A 53 -3.28 1.46 -10.63
C ALA A 53 -3.56 0.10 -11.29
N PHE A 54 -2.95 -0.18 -12.45
CA PHE A 54 -3.07 -1.47 -13.12
C PHE A 54 -2.47 -2.60 -12.29
N ILE A 55 -1.25 -2.42 -11.78
CA ILE A 55 -0.57 -3.42 -10.93
C ILE A 55 -1.37 -3.68 -9.66
N LEU A 56 -1.82 -2.62 -8.98
CA LEU A 56 -2.63 -2.74 -7.78
C LEU A 56 -3.91 -3.54 -8.06
N ARG A 57 -4.69 -3.14 -9.08
CA ARG A 57 -5.91 -3.84 -9.49
C ARG A 57 -5.66 -5.33 -9.79
N ALA A 58 -4.55 -5.65 -10.44
CA ALA A 58 -4.19 -7.03 -10.78
C ALA A 58 -3.82 -7.86 -9.53
N ALA A 59 -3.18 -7.25 -8.54
CA ALA A 59 -2.74 -7.93 -7.32
C ALA A 59 -3.87 -8.14 -6.30
N LEU A 60 -4.73 -7.14 -6.08
CA LEU A 60 -5.71 -7.14 -4.98
C LEU A 60 -6.59 -8.40 -4.86
N PRO A 61 -7.08 -9.04 -5.94
CA PRO A 61 -7.91 -10.25 -5.83
C PRO A 61 -7.21 -11.44 -5.17
N PHE A 62 -5.88 -11.46 -5.16
CA PHE A 62 -5.05 -12.53 -4.60
C PHE A 62 -4.47 -12.18 -3.23
N MET A 63 -4.67 -10.93 -2.77
CA MET A 63 -4.23 -10.49 -1.46
C MET A 63 -5.23 -10.88 -0.37
N PRO A 64 -4.77 -11.17 0.86
CA PRO A 64 -5.67 -11.22 2.02
C PRO A 64 -6.49 -9.94 2.14
N VAL A 65 -7.71 -10.05 2.67
CA VAL A 65 -8.50 -8.87 2.99
C VAL A 65 -7.73 -8.04 4.03
N GLY A 66 -7.50 -6.77 3.73
CA GLY A 66 -6.63 -5.92 4.53
C GLY A 66 -6.62 -4.47 4.05
N VAL A 67 -5.59 -3.75 4.48
CA VAL A 67 -5.36 -2.36 4.06
C VAL A 67 -4.37 -2.36 2.89
N HIS A 68 -4.65 -1.65 1.80
CA HIS A 68 -3.75 -1.59 0.65
C HIS A 68 -3.33 -0.15 0.37
N ALA A 69 -2.10 0.19 0.73
CA ALA A 69 -1.52 1.51 0.50
C ALA A 69 -0.82 1.55 -0.87
N GLY A 70 -1.34 2.36 -1.79
CA GLY A 70 -0.73 2.63 -3.09
C GLY A 70 -0.34 4.10 -3.22
N VAL A 71 0.93 4.40 -3.49
CA VAL A 71 1.43 5.77 -3.65
C VAL A 71 2.20 5.90 -4.96
N VAL A 72 1.57 6.51 -5.96
CA VAL A 72 2.21 7.00 -7.18
C VAL A 72 1.65 8.40 -7.40
N ASP A 73 2.32 9.41 -6.84
CA ASP A 73 1.77 10.75 -6.79
C ASP A 73 2.84 11.83 -7.06
N PRO A 74 2.80 12.50 -8.22
CA PRO A 74 3.66 13.65 -8.51
C PRO A 74 3.33 14.87 -7.64
N GLY A 75 2.17 14.89 -6.99
CA GLY A 75 1.68 15.98 -6.15
C GLY A 75 1.99 15.85 -4.66
N VAL A 76 2.87 14.93 -4.25
CA VAL A 76 3.29 14.82 -2.84
C VAL A 76 3.80 16.17 -2.33
N GLY A 77 3.32 16.58 -1.14
CA GLY A 77 3.70 17.86 -0.52
C GLY A 77 2.90 19.08 -1.00
N THR A 78 1.90 18.88 -1.88
CA THR A 78 0.94 19.92 -2.29
C THR A 78 -0.35 19.82 -1.48
N ASP A 79 -1.35 20.66 -1.79
CA ASP A 79 -2.69 20.63 -1.17
C ASP A 79 -3.51 19.36 -1.53
N ARG A 80 -2.96 18.46 -2.34
CA ARG A 80 -3.61 17.19 -2.71
C ARG A 80 -3.72 16.28 -1.49
N HIS A 81 -4.95 16.00 -1.07
CA HIS A 81 -5.23 15.10 0.04
C HIS A 81 -5.18 13.61 -0.37
N PRO A 82 -4.67 12.73 0.50
CA PRO A 82 -4.85 11.29 0.34
C PRO A 82 -6.31 10.89 0.55
N ILE A 83 -6.70 9.76 -0.04
CA ILE A 83 -8.03 9.18 0.12
C ILE A 83 -7.91 7.74 0.64
N ALA A 84 -8.95 7.30 1.36
CA ALA A 84 -9.14 5.90 1.75
C ALA A 84 -10.54 5.46 1.30
N ILE A 85 -10.66 4.24 0.80
CA ILE A 85 -11.93 3.70 0.31
C ILE A 85 -12.15 2.31 0.88
N ARG A 86 -13.33 2.05 1.42
CA ARG A 86 -13.70 0.68 1.82
C ARG A 86 -14.37 -0.03 0.65
N ALA A 87 -13.74 -1.08 0.15
CA ALA A 87 -14.29 -1.93 -0.90
C ALA A 87 -15.36 -2.88 -0.35
N ALA A 88 -16.23 -3.38 -1.23
CA ALA A 88 -17.28 -4.32 -0.86
C ALA A 88 -16.73 -5.63 -0.26
N ARG A 89 -15.53 -6.07 -0.69
CA ARG A 89 -14.83 -7.25 -0.15
C ARG A 89 -14.33 -7.06 1.29
N GLY A 90 -14.31 -5.82 1.78
CA GLY A 90 -13.81 -5.47 3.12
C GLY A 90 -12.40 -4.87 3.12
N ASP A 91 -11.75 -4.76 1.96
CA ASP A 91 -10.47 -4.05 1.84
C ASP A 91 -10.62 -2.55 2.13
N THR A 92 -9.56 -1.91 2.64
CA THR A 92 -9.48 -0.45 2.83
C THR A 92 -8.24 0.16 2.20
#